data_AF-J5VK76-F1
#
_entry.id   AF-J5VK76-F1
#
_cell.length_a   1.000
_cell.length_b   1.000
_cell.length_c   1.000
_cell.angle_alpha   90.00
_cell.angle_beta   90.00
_cell.angle_gamma   90.00
#
_symmetry.space_group_name_H-M   'P 1'
#
loop_
_entity.id
_entity.type
_entity.pdbx_description
1 polymer ?
#
loop_
_entity_poly.entity_id
_entity_poly.type
_entity_poly.pdbx_seq_one_letter_code
_entity_poly.pdbx_strand_id
1 'polypeptide(L)'
;MQAASTIPVFKLYGEDQGWPTPDLLHCESILQRSHLYEWHIRVHQHAELVQLLYLHKGRAEIEIEGATTVMTESCIQVVPALCIHGFRFSPGTEGYVLSLALPLLGSLENQFGSQLDVLGHPRCVPVKTSRGHIRALFTALQEEYREDYDAREMMLHSLLGALLVWLNRQYQPQLITEDKAERKRSVIRHFSRLIESHYREHMPLAGYAREVGVSATHLNYLCHEFYGCSALGVLHQRLMLEARRNLQYTSMTIAQLSDYLGFTDAAYFSRFFRRYSGESPKVFRKKIK
;
A
#
# COMPACT_ATOMS: atom_id res chain seq x y z
N MET A 1 -31.85 -16.46 -5.55
CA MET A 1 -30.60 -16.84 -4.86
C MET A 1 -29.47 -16.04 -5.46
N GLN A 2 -29.05 -14.95 -4.81
CA GLN A 2 -27.89 -14.16 -5.25
C GLN A 2 -26.63 -14.99 -5.00
N ALA A 3 -25.86 -15.21 -6.06
CA ALA A 3 -24.53 -15.80 -5.95
C ALA A 3 -23.68 -14.94 -5.02
N ALA A 4 -23.04 -15.56 -4.03
CA ALA A 4 -22.05 -14.89 -3.19
C ALA A 4 -20.91 -14.41 -4.10
N SER A 5 -20.92 -13.13 -4.45
CA SER A 5 -19.84 -12.52 -5.22
C SER A 5 -18.62 -12.44 -4.32
N THR A 6 -17.66 -13.35 -4.50
CA THR A 6 -16.34 -13.26 -3.88
C THR A 6 -15.71 -11.92 -4.24
N ILE A 7 -15.49 -11.07 -3.24
CA ILE A 7 -14.84 -9.76 -3.42
C ILE A 7 -13.37 -10.03 -3.77
N PRO A 8 -12.87 -9.56 -4.94
CA PRO A 8 -11.49 -9.81 -5.33
C PRO A 8 -10.51 -9.09 -4.40
N VAL A 9 -9.46 -9.80 -3.99
CA VAL A 9 -8.32 -9.27 -3.24
C VAL A 9 -7.17 -9.10 -4.21
N PHE A 10 -6.73 -7.87 -4.45
CA PHE A 10 -5.54 -7.61 -5.24
C PHE A 10 -4.31 -7.58 -4.32
N LYS A 11 -3.29 -8.33 -4.72
CA LYS A 11 -1.99 -8.40 -4.04
C LYS A 11 -0.97 -7.61 -4.85
N LEU A 12 -0.04 -6.96 -4.16
CA LEU A 12 1.06 -6.28 -4.85
C LEU A 12 2.09 -7.31 -5.36
N TYR A 13 2.20 -8.47 -4.69
CA TYR A 13 3.25 -9.45 -4.99
C TYR A 13 2.71 -10.85 -5.28
N GLY A 14 2.75 -11.20 -6.58
CA GLY A 14 2.50 -12.54 -7.11
C GLY A 14 1.34 -12.62 -8.10
N GLU A 15 1.49 -11.91 -9.25
CA GLU A 15 0.74 -11.91 -10.53
C GLU A 15 -0.59 -12.71 -10.60
N ASP A 16 -1.71 -12.14 -11.06
CA ASP A 16 -1.93 -11.70 -12.46
C ASP A 16 -2.67 -10.35 -12.60
N GLN A 17 -1.88 -9.29 -12.81
CA GLN A 17 -2.26 -7.90 -13.13
C GLN A 17 -2.73 -7.03 -11.96
N GLY A 18 -1.85 -6.14 -11.49
CA GLY A 18 -2.19 -5.08 -10.53
C GLY A 18 -1.10 -4.03 -10.32
N TRP A 19 0.17 -4.36 -10.53
CA TRP A 19 1.25 -3.39 -10.38
C TRP A 19 2.45 -3.70 -11.31
N PRO A 20 2.57 -3.03 -12.47
CA PRO A 20 3.52 -3.40 -13.52
C PRO A 20 4.96 -2.89 -13.30
N THR A 21 5.21 -2.06 -12.27
CA THR A 21 6.51 -1.43 -12.04
C THR A 21 7.09 -1.77 -10.67
N PRO A 22 8.41 -1.65 -10.46
CA PRO A 22 9.00 -1.89 -9.15
C PRO A 22 8.74 -0.73 -8.17
N ASP A 23 8.17 0.38 -8.64
CA ASP A 23 7.83 1.58 -7.87
C ASP A 23 6.84 1.23 -6.74
N LEU A 24 6.98 1.85 -5.57
CA LEU A 24 6.06 1.64 -4.43
C LEU A 24 4.89 2.64 -4.42
N LEU A 25 4.82 3.48 -5.45
CA LEU A 25 3.79 4.49 -5.69
C LEU A 25 3.23 4.34 -7.10
N HIS A 26 1.92 4.48 -7.24
CA HIS A 26 1.24 4.54 -8.54
C HIS A 26 0.24 5.69 -8.53
N CYS A 27 0.33 6.57 -9.52
CA CYS A 27 -0.51 7.76 -9.64
C CYS A 27 -1.18 7.80 -11.01
N GLU A 28 -2.50 7.89 -11.04
CA GLU A 28 -3.29 7.94 -12.28
C GLU A 28 -4.43 8.96 -12.18
N SER A 29 -4.88 9.48 -13.32
CA SER A 29 -6.08 10.33 -13.33
C SER A 29 -7.33 9.48 -13.37
N ILE A 30 -8.39 9.94 -12.69
CA ILE A 30 -9.72 9.32 -12.76
C ILE A 30 -10.17 9.23 -14.22
N LEU A 31 -9.90 10.26 -15.04
CA LEU A 31 -10.27 10.27 -16.45
C LEU A 31 -9.62 9.11 -17.23
N GLN A 32 -8.31 8.90 -17.07
CA GLN A 32 -7.58 7.83 -17.75
C GLN A 32 -8.06 6.44 -17.33
N ARG A 33 -8.34 6.24 -16.04
CA ARG A 33 -8.81 4.96 -15.49
C ARG A 33 -10.28 4.68 -15.82
N SER A 34 -11.13 5.70 -15.72
CA SER A 34 -12.60 5.55 -15.82
C SER A 34 -13.08 5.25 -17.23
N HIS A 35 -12.39 5.75 -18.27
CA HIS A 35 -12.74 5.41 -19.65
C HIS A 35 -12.54 3.92 -19.96
N LEU A 36 -11.61 3.25 -19.26
CA LEU A 36 -11.32 1.82 -19.44
C LEU A 36 -12.29 0.90 -18.68
N TYR A 37 -12.96 1.41 -17.65
CA TYR A 37 -13.86 0.63 -16.78
C TYR A 37 -15.29 1.19 -16.73
N GLU A 38 -15.74 1.88 -17.79
CA GLU A 38 -17.08 2.48 -17.88
C GLU A 38 -17.47 3.33 -16.65
N TRP A 39 -16.51 4.06 -16.09
CA TRP A 39 -16.66 4.88 -14.89
C TRP A 39 -17.05 4.13 -13.62
N HIS A 40 -16.88 2.81 -13.60
CA HIS A 40 -17.21 1.96 -12.47
C HIS A 40 -16.03 1.07 -12.06
N ILE A 41 -15.46 1.38 -10.91
CA ILE A 41 -14.52 0.51 -10.22
C ILE A 41 -15.33 -0.35 -9.26
N ARG A 42 -15.47 -1.64 -9.61
CA ARG A 42 -16.22 -2.61 -8.81
C ARG A 42 -15.64 -2.75 -7.40
N VAL A 43 -16.46 -3.24 -6.49
CA VAL A 43 -16.06 -3.49 -5.11
C VAL A 43 -14.90 -4.49 -5.07
N HIS A 44 -13.81 -4.09 -4.44
CA HIS A 44 -12.58 -4.87 -4.28
C HIS A 44 -11.86 -4.47 -2.99
N GLN A 45 -10.79 -5.19 -2.66
CA GLN A 45 -9.92 -4.86 -1.54
C GLN A 45 -8.46 -5.07 -1.92
N HIS A 46 -7.56 -4.34 -1.24
CA HIS A 46 -6.12 -4.51 -1.40
C HIS A 46 -5.48 -4.86 -0.06
N ALA A 47 -4.62 -5.87 -0.02
CA ALA A 47 -4.01 -6.30 1.23
C ALA A 47 -2.75 -5.51 1.62
N GLU A 48 -2.08 -4.88 0.64
CA GLU A 48 -0.71 -4.39 0.78
C GLU A 48 -0.54 -2.93 0.34
N LEU A 49 -1.64 -2.18 0.17
CA LEU A 49 -1.59 -0.76 -0.17
C LEU A 49 -2.68 0.04 0.52
N VAL A 50 -2.41 1.33 0.66
CA VAL A 50 -3.39 2.37 0.97
C VAL A 50 -3.68 3.13 -0.31
N GLN A 51 -4.94 3.45 -0.57
CA GLN A 51 -5.34 4.23 -1.72
C GLN A 51 -5.91 5.59 -1.29
N LEU A 52 -5.48 6.64 -1.96
CA LEU A 52 -6.01 8.00 -1.83
C LEU A 52 -6.74 8.36 -3.12
N LEU A 53 -8.07 8.47 -3.05
CA LEU A 53 -8.88 8.99 -4.15
C LEU A 53 -9.09 10.49 -3.94
N TYR A 54 -8.45 11.32 -4.75
CA TYR A 54 -8.69 12.75 -4.77
C TYR A 54 -9.75 13.12 -5.80
N LEU A 55 -10.94 13.51 -5.33
CA LEU A 55 -11.99 14.11 -6.16
C LEU A 55 -11.72 15.61 -6.31
N HIS A 56 -11.36 16.04 -7.51
CA HIS A 56 -11.12 17.45 -7.81
C HIS A 56 -12.41 18.18 -8.21
N LYS A 57 -13.22 17.55 -9.05
CA LYS A 57 -14.46 18.09 -9.63
C LYS A 57 -15.34 16.95 -10.14
N GLY A 58 -16.65 17.11 -10.07
CA GLY A 58 -17.62 16.13 -10.56
C GLY A 58 -18.35 15.46 -9.41
N ARG A 59 -18.81 14.23 -9.65
CA ARG A 59 -19.61 13.45 -8.68
C ARG A 59 -19.09 12.03 -8.62
N ALA A 60 -18.81 11.57 -7.40
CA ALA A 60 -18.42 10.20 -7.12
C ALA A 60 -19.37 9.57 -6.10
N GLU A 61 -19.83 8.36 -6.37
CA GLU A 61 -20.39 7.45 -5.38
C GLU A 61 -19.23 6.60 -4.86
N ILE A 62 -18.97 6.71 -3.57
CA ILE A 62 -17.86 6.05 -2.88
C ILE A 62 -18.47 5.02 -1.95
N GLU A 63 -18.21 3.75 -2.21
CA GLU A 63 -18.62 2.65 -1.37
C GLU A 63 -17.44 2.19 -0.52
N ILE A 64 -17.65 2.13 0.81
CA ILE A 64 -16.65 1.73 1.80
C ILE A 64 -17.35 0.79 2.79
N GLU A 65 -16.87 -0.45 2.91
CA GLU A 65 -17.42 -1.44 3.86
C GLU A 65 -18.95 -1.60 3.75
N GLY A 66 -19.49 -1.51 2.52
CA GLY A 66 -20.91 -1.59 2.22
C GLY A 66 -21.73 -0.31 2.48
N ALA A 67 -21.11 0.75 3.02
CA ALA A 67 -21.72 2.06 3.13
C ALA A 67 -21.38 2.93 1.91
N THR A 68 -22.41 3.45 1.23
CA THR A 68 -22.23 4.33 0.07
C THR A 68 -22.42 5.80 0.46
N THR A 69 -21.47 6.64 0.06
CA THR A 69 -21.56 8.10 0.21
C THR A 69 -21.44 8.78 -1.16
N VAL A 70 -22.18 9.88 -1.35
CA VAL A 70 -22.13 10.66 -2.58
C VAL A 70 -21.32 11.93 -2.32
N MET A 71 -20.24 12.10 -3.07
CA MET A 71 -19.36 13.26 -2.97
C MET A 71 -19.44 14.11 -4.23
N THR A 72 -19.71 15.40 -4.04
CA THR A 72 -19.71 16.43 -5.10
C THR A 72 -18.71 17.55 -4.81
N GLU A 73 -18.27 17.66 -3.56
CA GLU A 73 -17.24 18.61 -3.15
C GLU A 73 -15.84 18.03 -3.35
N SER A 74 -14.82 18.90 -3.39
CA SER A 74 -13.45 18.44 -3.51
C SER A 74 -12.96 17.81 -2.21
N CYS A 75 -12.60 16.54 -2.26
CA CYS A 75 -12.23 15.73 -1.10
C CYS A 75 -11.15 14.71 -1.43
N ILE A 76 -10.44 14.23 -0.42
CA ILE A 76 -9.59 13.04 -0.49
C ILE A 76 -10.26 11.93 0.31
N GLN A 77 -10.65 10.85 -0.35
CA GLN A 77 -11.05 9.62 0.31
C GLN A 77 -9.81 8.76 0.57
N VAL A 78 -9.55 8.50 1.86
CA VAL A 78 -8.55 7.54 2.33
C VAL A 78 -9.17 6.15 2.36
N VAL A 79 -8.50 5.19 1.74
CA VAL A 79 -8.87 3.78 1.73
C VAL A 79 -7.71 2.98 2.29
N PRO A 80 -7.79 2.53 3.56
CA PRO A 80 -6.74 1.73 4.18
C PRO A 80 -6.59 0.36 3.51
N ALA A 81 -5.47 -0.30 3.81
CA ALA A 81 -5.31 -1.71 3.50
C ALA A 81 -6.44 -2.55 4.11
N LEU A 82 -6.89 -3.57 3.37
CA LEU A 82 -7.99 -4.49 3.66
C LEU A 82 -9.38 -3.84 3.72
N CYS A 83 -9.49 -2.57 3.35
CA CYS A 83 -10.78 -1.93 3.24
C CYS A 83 -11.46 -2.36 1.93
N ILE A 84 -12.66 -2.91 2.05
CA ILE A 84 -13.54 -3.21 0.93
C ILE A 84 -14.10 -1.89 0.40
N HIS A 85 -13.86 -1.61 -0.87
CA HIS A 85 -14.27 -0.35 -1.45
C HIS A 85 -14.60 -0.45 -2.95
N GLY A 86 -15.43 0.47 -3.42
CA GLY A 86 -15.80 0.63 -4.82
C GLY A 86 -16.07 2.08 -5.16
N PHE A 87 -15.96 2.43 -6.44
CA PHE A 87 -16.21 3.79 -6.91
C PHE A 87 -17.08 3.79 -8.16
N ARG A 88 -18.03 4.71 -8.22
CA ARG A 88 -18.75 5.06 -9.44
C ARG A 88 -18.65 6.55 -9.68
N PHE A 89 -18.10 6.92 -10.83
CA PHE A 89 -17.88 8.31 -11.20
C PHE A 89 -18.94 8.73 -12.23
N SER A 90 -19.40 9.97 -12.16
CA SER A 90 -20.21 10.55 -13.24
C SER A 90 -19.30 11.01 -14.39
N PRO A 91 -19.75 10.99 -15.65
CA PRO A 91 -18.95 11.48 -16.78
C PRO A 91 -18.43 12.91 -16.55
N GLY A 92 -17.18 13.16 -16.91
CA GLY A 92 -16.51 14.46 -16.68
C GLY A 92 -16.00 14.66 -15.24
N THR A 93 -16.01 13.62 -14.41
CA THR A 93 -15.36 13.66 -13.10
C THR A 93 -13.83 13.74 -13.29
N GLU A 94 -13.23 14.69 -12.60
CA GLU A 94 -11.78 14.95 -12.60
C GLU A 94 -11.21 14.67 -11.21
N GLY A 95 -10.02 14.11 -11.19
CA GLY A 95 -9.33 13.75 -9.95
C GLY A 95 -8.25 12.72 -10.20
N TYR A 96 -7.72 12.17 -9.11
CA TYR A 96 -6.56 11.29 -9.13
C TYR A 96 -6.79 10.11 -8.19
N VAL A 97 -6.24 8.96 -8.56
CA VAL A 97 -6.08 7.81 -7.67
C VAL A 97 -4.59 7.63 -7.42
N LEU A 98 -4.22 7.68 -6.15
CA LEU A 98 -2.86 7.46 -5.70
C LEU A 98 -2.82 6.21 -4.83
N SER A 99 -2.08 5.20 -5.28
CA SER A 99 -1.89 3.95 -4.55
C SER A 99 -0.50 3.95 -3.94
N LEU A 100 -0.42 3.64 -2.65
CA LEU A 100 0.79 3.68 -1.85
C LEU A 100 1.02 2.31 -1.22
N ALA A 101 2.09 1.63 -1.62
CA ALA A 101 2.44 0.35 -1.01
C ALA A 101 2.86 0.56 0.45
N LEU A 102 2.51 -0.38 1.33
CA LEU A 102 2.86 -0.30 2.76
C LEU A 102 4.37 -0.08 3.02
N PRO A 103 5.31 -0.65 2.24
CA PRO A 103 6.74 -0.36 2.39
C PRO A 103 7.13 1.10 2.22
N LEU A 104 6.47 1.83 1.30
CA LEU A 104 6.70 3.26 1.12
C LEU A 104 6.21 4.05 2.33
N LEU A 105 5.03 3.71 2.84
CA LEU A 105 4.49 4.34 4.04
C LEU A 105 5.39 4.11 5.25
N GLY A 106 5.87 2.87 5.47
CA GLY A 106 6.80 2.56 6.54
C GLY A 106 8.11 3.36 6.44
N SER A 107 8.65 3.54 5.23
CA SER A 107 9.83 4.39 5.01
C SER A 107 9.57 5.84 5.39
N LEU A 108 8.40 6.38 5.06
CA LEU A 108 8.03 7.77 5.35
C LEU A 108 7.74 7.97 6.84
N GLU A 109 7.03 7.05 7.50
CA GLU A 109 6.78 7.10 8.94
C GLU A 109 8.09 7.07 9.74
N ASN A 110 9.05 6.22 9.34
CA ASN A 110 10.40 6.19 9.91
C ASN A 110 11.14 7.52 9.70
N GLN A 111 11.04 8.11 8.52
CA GLN A 111 11.65 9.41 8.21
C GLN A 111 11.03 10.55 9.04
N PHE A 112 9.72 10.51 9.25
CA PHE A 112 8.99 11.53 10.02
C PHE A 112 9.08 11.32 11.53
N GLY A 113 9.51 10.14 11.99
CA GLY A 113 9.49 9.76 13.41
C GLY A 113 8.10 9.71 14.02
N SER A 114 7.04 9.56 13.19
CA SER A 114 5.64 9.53 13.64
C SER A 114 4.77 8.71 12.69
N GLN A 115 3.73 8.09 13.25
CA GLN A 115 2.76 7.31 12.48
C GLN A 115 1.78 8.22 11.75
N LEU A 116 1.32 7.78 10.58
CA LEU A 116 0.30 8.45 9.78
C LEU A 116 -1.08 7.83 10.08
N ASP A 117 -1.60 8.09 11.28
CA ASP A 117 -2.85 7.48 11.79
C ASP A 117 -4.06 7.69 10.87
N VAL A 118 -4.08 8.81 10.14
CA VAL A 118 -5.11 9.11 9.13
C VAL A 118 -5.25 8.00 8.09
N LEU A 119 -4.17 7.29 7.77
CA LEU A 119 -4.14 6.21 6.77
C LEU A 119 -4.65 4.87 7.30
N GLY A 120 -4.85 4.76 8.61
CA GLY A 120 -5.33 3.53 9.26
C GLY A 120 -6.84 3.33 9.18
N HIS A 121 -7.60 4.37 8.83
CA HIS A 121 -9.07 4.35 8.88
C HIS A 121 -9.68 4.93 7.60
N PRO A 122 -10.78 4.35 7.10
CA PRO A 122 -11.48 4.92 5.96
C PRO A 122 -12.06 6.28 6.36
N ARG A 123 -11.76 7.32 5.56
CA ARG A 123 -12.27 8.66 5.82
C ARG A 123 -12.29 9.50 4.55
N CYS A 124 -13.36 10.28 4.41
CA CYS A 124 -13.44 11.35 3.43
C CYS A 124 -13.00 12.67 4.07
N VAL A 125 -11.92 13.26 3.56
CA VAL A 125 -11.34 14.52 4.06
C VAL A 125 -11.67 15.64 3.07
N PRO A 126 -12.56 16.59 3.41
CA PRO A 126 -12.86 17.73 2.54
C PRO A 126 -11.64 18.66 2.43
N VAL A 127 -11.30 19.07 1.21
CA VAL A 127 -10.11 19.89 0.96
C VAL A 127 -10.35 21.37 1.27
N LYS A 128 -11.60 21.84 1.17
CA LYS A 128 -12.04 23.20 1.54
C LYS A 128 -11.11 24.28 0.95
N THR A 129 -10.54 25.16 1.78
CA THR A 129 -9.67 26.26 1.38
C THR A 129 -8.33 25.81 0.81
N SER A 130 -7.89 24.57 1.06
CA SER A 130 -6.65 24.01 0.51
C SER A 130 -6.76 23.52 -0.94
N ARG A 131 -7.91 23.74 -1.62
CA ARG A 131 -8.21 23.13 -2.94
C ARG A 131 -7.13 23.40 -3.99
N GLY A 132 -6.66 24.65 -4.08
CA GLY A 132 -5.61 25.03 -5.03
C GLY A 132 -4.29 24.31 -4.74
N HIS A 133 -3.89 24.26 -3.47
CA HIS A 133 -2.65 23.63 -3.04
C HIS A 133 -2.66 22.11 -3.25
N ILE A 134 -3.73 21.42 -2.83
CA ILE A 134 -3.85 19.97 -3.01
C ILE A 134 -3.92 19.59 -4.48
N ARG A 135 -4.65 20.38 -5.31
CA ARG A 135 -4.65 20.16 -6.75
C ARG A 135 -3.23 20.25 -7.32
N ALA A 136 -2.48 21.29 -6.95
CA ALA A 136 -1.10 21.46 -7.41
C ALA A 136 -0.20 20.29 -7.00
N LEU A 137 -0.34 19.78 -5.76
CA LEU A 137 0.42 18.61 -5.29
C LEU A 137 0.11 17.35 -6.11
N PHE A 138 -1.18 17.04 -6.34
CA PHE A 138 -1.54 15.86 -7.15
C PHE A 138 -1.14 16.00 -8.62
N THR A 139 -1.23 17.20 -9.19
CA THR A 139 -0.73 17.47 -10.55
C THR A 139 0.77 17.24 -10.63
N ALA A 140 1.55 17.83 -9.72
CA ALA A 140 3.01 17.64 -9.67
C ALA A 140 3.39 16.16 -9.46
N LEU A 141 2.70 15.44 -8.56
CA LEU A 141 2.90 14.00 -8.35
C LEU A 141 2.66 13.20 -9.63
N GLN A 142 1.61 13.52 -10.38
CA GLN A 142 1.31 12.82 -11.63
C GLN A 142 2.32 13.14 -12.74
N GLU A 143 2.74 14.39 -12.86
CA GLU A 143 3.74 14.81 -13.84
C GLU A 143 5.08 14.11 -13.57
N GLU A 144 5.57 14.20 -12.33
CA GLU A 144 6.79 13.52 -11.89
C GLU A 144 6.69 11.98 -12.04
N TYR A 145 5.51 11.40 -11.81
CA TYR A 145 5.31 9.96 -11.95
C TYR A 145 5.42 9.49 -13.42
N ARG A 146 5.02 10.30 -14.39
CA ARG A 146 5.02 9.93 -15.81
C ARG A 146 6.39 10.04 -16.48
N GLU A 147 7.21 10.95 -15.98
CA GLU A 147 8.52 11.25 -16.53
C GLU A 147 9.60 10.45 -15.78
N ASP A 148 10.77 10.26 -16.40
CA ASP A 148 11.92 9.59 -15.79
C ASP A 148 13.07 10.59 -15.59
N TYR A 149 12.81 11.61 -14.77
CA TYR A 149 13.78 12.66 -14.48
C TYR A 149 14.86 12.22 -13.49
N ASP A 150 16.01 12.90 -13.55
CA ASP A 150 17.02 12.79 -12.50
C ASP A 150 16.43 13.11 -11.13
N ALA A 151 16.74 12.27 -10.14
CA ALA A 151 16.22 12.37 -8.78
C ALA A 151 14.69 12.30 -8.63
N ARG A 152 13.99 11.69 -9.60
CA ARG A 152 12.54 11.47 -9.57
C ARG A 152 12.00 10.91 -8.26
N GLU A 153 12.62 9.84 -7.72
CA GLU A 153 12.18 9.25 -6.44
C GLU A 153 12.23 10.27 -5.30
N MET A 154 13.25 11.13 -5.25
CA MET A 154 13.40 12.15 -4.23
C MET A 154 12.29 13.22 -4.34
N MET A 155 11.94 13.62 -5.56
CA MET A 155 10.83 14.55 -5.79
C MET A 155 9.49 13.92 -5.42
N LEU A 156 9.21 12.69 -5.87
CA LEU A 156 7.98 11.96 -5.52
C LEU A 156 7.81 11.83 -4.00
N HIS A 157 8.88 11.45 -3.28
CA HIS A 157 8.84 11.33 -1.82
C HIS A 157 8.60 12.68 -1.14
N SER A 158 9.19 13.76 -1.67
CA SER A 158 9.00 15.11 -1.12
C SER A 158 7.56 15.61 -1.29
N LEU A 159 7.01 15.46 -2.49
CA LEU A 159 5.61 15.82 -2.80
C LEU A 159 4.62 14.97 -2.00
N LEU A 160 4.87 13.65 -1.93
CA LEU A 160 4.07 12.74 -1.14
C LEU A 160 4.13 13.08 0.34
N GLY A 161 5.31 13.37 0.87
CA GLY A 161 5.49 13.76 2.27
C GLY A 161 4.68 15.01 2.62
N ALA A 162 4.71 16.04 1.77
CA ALA A 162 3.89 17.23 1.95
C ALA A 162 2.37 16.90 1.99
N LEU A 163 1.91 16.06 1.07
CA LEU A 163 0.51 15.60 1.01
C LEU A 163 0.10 14.81 2.27
N LEU A 164 0.91 13.84 2.68
CA LEU A 164 0.62 12.97 3.83
C LEU A 164 0.64 13.75 5.14
N VAL A 165 1.56 14.70 5.31
CA VAL A 165 1.59 15.60 6.46
C VAL A 165 0.33 16.47 6.49
N TRP A 166 -0.10 17.03 5.34
CA TRP A 166 -1.33 17.80 5.28
C TRP A 166 -2.55 16.95 5.66
N LEU A 167 -2.65 15.72 5.14
CA LEU A 167 -3.72 14.78 5.46
C LEU A 167 -3.74 14.43 6.96
N ASN A 168 -2.57 14.12 7.53
CA ASN A 168 -2.47 13.73 8.93
C ASN A 168 -2.86 14.87 9.88
N ARG A 169 -2.61 16.13 9.49
CA ARG A 169 -3.09 17.31 10.25
C ARG A 169 -4.61 17.47 10.26
N GLN A 170 -5.33 16.89 9.29
CA GLN A 170 -6.80 16.87 9.29
C GLN A 170 -7.37 15.79 10.20
N TYR A 171 -6.51 14.90 10.73
CA TYR A 171 -6.96 13.79 11.54
C TYR A 171 -7.38 14.26 12.93
N GLN A 172 -8.67 14.11 13.20
CA GLN A 172 -9.21 14.07 14.55
C GLN A 172 -9.50 12.61 14.92
N PRO A 173 -8.95 12.10 16.04
CA PRO A 173 -9.29 10.78 16.56
C PRO A 173 -10.80 10.71 16.77
N GLN A 174 -11.44 9.72 16.16
CA GLN A 174 -12.85 9.42 16.40
C GLN A 174 -12.93 8.04 17.01
N LEU A 175 -13.79 7.90 18.02
CA LEU A 175 -14.15 6.61 18.59
C LEU A 175 -15.02 5.88 17.56
N ILE A 176 -14.40 5.09 16.69
CA ILE A 176 -15.13 4.22 15.78
C ILE A 176 -15.61 3.02 16.60
N THR A 177 -16.89 2.67 16.47
CA THR A 177 -17.42 1.45 17.07
C THR A 177 -16.88 0.26 16.29
N GLU A 178 -15.89 -0.45 16.85
CA GLU A 178 -15.26 -1.58 16.18
C GLU A 178 -16.15 -2.83 16.21
N ASP A 179 -16.65 -3.22 15.04
CA ASP A 179 -17.23 -4.55 14.87
C ASP A 179 -16.15 -5.65 14.90
N LYS A 180 -16.56 -6.91 14.77
CA LYS A 180 -15.64 -8.05 14.79
C LYS A 180 -14.73 -8.10 13.55
N ALA A 181 -15.22 -7.69 12.38
CA ALA A 181 -14.44 -7.67 11.15
C ALA A 181 -13.37 -6.58 11.20
N GLU A 182 -13.71 -5.41 11.73
CA GLU A 182 -12.78 -4.31 11.89
C GLU A 182 -11.67 -4.64 12.89
N ARG A 183 -11.98 -5.32 14.00
CA ARG A 183 -10.96 -5.83 14.93
C ARG A 183 -9.96 -6.74 14.24
N LYS A 184 -10.42 -7.66 13.39
CA LYS A 184 -9.53 -8.55 12.62
C LYS A 184 -8.64 -7.75 11.66
N ARG A 185 -9.20 -6.79 10.92
CA ARG A 185 -8.44 -5.92 10.01
C ARG A 185 -7.43 -5.06 10.76
N SER A 186 -7.80 -4.51 11.91
CA SER A 186 -6.92 -3.73 12.78
C SER A 186 -5.71 -4.55 13.24
N VAL A 187 -5.93 -5.79 13.67
CA VAL A 187 -4.85 -6.75 14.00
C VAL A 187 -3.89 -6.95 12.82
N ILE A 188 -4.41 -7.15 11.61
CA ILE A 188 -3.54 -7.33 10.43
C ILE A 188 -2.85 -6.03 10.00
N ARG A 189 -3.51 -4.88 10.07
CA ARG A 189 -2.85 -3.58 9.78
C ARG A 189 -1.72 -3.33 10.77
N HIS A 190 -1.92 -3.63 12.05
CA HIS A 190 -0.85 -3.53 13.05
C HIS A 190 0.28 -4.51 12.75
N PHE A 191 -0.02 -5.78 12.44
CA PHE A 191 1.00 -6.75 12.02
C PHE A 191 1.81 -6.27 10.81
N SER A 192 1.15 -5.68 9.81
CA SER A 192 1.82 -5.15 8.61
C SER A 192 2.79 -4.02 8.95
N ARG A 193 2.39 -3.09 9.83
CA ARG A 193 3.26 -2.01 10.30
C ARG A 193 4.48 -2.56 11.04
N LEU A 194 4.27 -3.54 11.93
CA LEU A 194 5.39 -4.18 12.63
C LEU A 194 6.35 -4.90 11.68
N ILE A 195 5.83 -5.54 10.62
CA ILE A 195 6.70 -6.10 9.58
C ILE A 195 7.57 -4.99 8.98
N GLU A 196 7.00 -3.86 8.58
CA GLU A 196 7.79 -2.77 7.99
C GLU A 196 8.88 -2.22 8.92
N SER A 197 8.61 -2.19 10.23
CA SER A 197 9.60 -1.78 11.23
C SER A 197 10.69 -2.83 11.49
N HIS A 198 10.37 -4.12 11.43
CA HIS A 198 11.22 -5.18 11.98
C HIS A 198 11.62 -6.29 10.98
N TYR A 199 11.25 -6.21 9.69
CA TYR A 199 11.45 -7.34 8.76
C TYR A 199 12.91 -7.78 8.59
N ARG A 200 13.88 -6.90 8.88
CA ARG A 200 15.32 -7.19 8.83
C ARG A 200 15.86 -7.85 10.09
N GLU A 201 15.10 -7.82 11.18
CA GLU A 201 15.52 -8.35 12.48
C GLU A 201 15.29 -9.87 12.60
N HIS A 202 14.56 -10.46 11.66
CA HIS A 202 14.16 -11.88 11.68
C HIS A 202 13.48 -12.26 13.01
N MET A 203 12.65 -11.36 13.56
CA MET A 203 11.91 -11.60 14.79
C MET A 203 11.04 -12.87 14.65
N PRO A 204 11.02 -13.77 15.65
CA PRO A 204 10.14 -14.93 15.63
C PRO A 204 8.67 -14.52 15.53
N LEU A 205 7.84 -15.33 14.84
CA LEU A 205 6.40 -15.07 14.70
C LEU A 205 5.67 -14.88 16.04
N ALA A 206 6.13 -15.58 17.09
CA ALA A 206 5.59 -15.43 18.45
C ALA A 206 5.84 -14.03 19.04
N GLY A 207 6.91 -13.35 18.64
CA GLY A 207 7.19 -11.95 18.99
C GLY A 207 6.15 -11.02 18.36
N TYR A 208 5.99 -11.09 17.04
CA TYR A 208 4.95 -10.32 16.33
C TYR A 208 3.55 -10.55 16.92
N ALA A 209 3.18 -11.80 17.17
CA ALA A 209 1.86 -12.12 17.73
C ALA A 209 1.63 -11.45 19.10
N ARG A 210 2.67 -11.41 19.95
CA ARG A 210 2.63 -10.75 21.25
C ARG A 210 2.45 -9.24 21.12
N GLU A 211 3.22 -8.58 20.26
CA GLU A 211 3.14 -7.13 20.02
C GLU A 211 1.76 -6.70 19.47
N VAL A 212 1.17 -7.53 18.61
CA VAL A 212 -0.18 -7.28 18.07
C VAL A 212 -1.29 -7.64 19.09
N GLY A 213 -0.97 -8.40 20.14
CA GLY A 213 -1.91 -8.78 21.19
C GLY A 213 -2.77 -10.03 20.89
N VAL A 214 -2.28 -10.94 20.06
CA VAL A 214 -2.98 -12.19 19.66
C VAL A 214 -2.08 -13.42 19.79
N SER A 215 -2.66 -14.63 19.69
CA SER A 215 -1.84 -15.85 19.62
C SER A 215 -1.22 -16.02 18.23
N ALA A 216 -0.06 -16.68 18.15
CA ALA A 216 0.60 -16.96 16.87
C ALA A 216 -0.30 -17.78 15.91
N THR A 217 -1.09 -18.71 16.46
CA THR A 217 -2.08 -19.48 15.70
C THR A 217 -3.17 -18.58 15.13
N HIS A 218 -3.68 -17.64 15.92
CA HIS A 218 -4.70 -16.70 15.45
C HIS A 218 -4.14 -15.74 14.39
N LEU A 219 -2.93 -15.21 14.61
CA LEU A 219 -2.26 -14.35 13.62
C LEU A 219 -2.07 -15.09 12.29
N ASN A 220 -1.63 -16.34 12.33
CA ASN A 220 -1.45 -17.15 11.13
C ASN A 220 -2.78 -17.42 10.42
N TYR A 221 -3.84 -17.71 11.17
CA TYR A 221 -5.20 -17.84 10.64
C TYR A 221 -5.65 -16.56 9.93
N LEU A 222 -5.46 -15.38 10.53
CA LEU A 222 -5.81 -14.11 9.92
C LEU A 222 -4.97 -13.82 8.67
N CYS A 223 -3.69 -14.21 8.65
CA CYS A 223 -2.87 -14.06 7.44
C CYS A 223 -3.39 -14.93 6.29
N HIS A 224 -3.86 -16.15 6.57
CA HIS A 224 -4.52 -16.95 5.55
C HIS A 224 -5.83 -16.32 5.08
N GLU A 225 -6.61 -15.73 5.99
CA GLU A 225 -7.87 -15.03 5.67
C GLU A 225 -7.65 -13.81 4.76
N PHE A 226 -6.65 -12.97 5.05
CA PHE A 226 -6.46 -11.67 4.37
C PHE A 226 -5.37 -11.66 3.30
N TYR A 227 -4.29 -12.41 3.46
CA TYR A 227 -3.20 -12.53 2.48
C TYR A 227 -3.24 -13.84 1.70
N GLY A 228 -4.07 -14.82 2.07
CA GLY A 228 -4.08 -16.14 1.43
C GLY A 228 -2.79 -16.95 1.65
N CYS A 229 -1.94 -16.57 2.60
CA CYS A 229 -0.70 -17.27 2.94
C CYS A 229 -0.42 -17.20 4.46
N SER A 230 0.54 -17.99 4.92
CA SER A 230 0.95 -17.97 6.33
C SER A 230 1.58 -16.62 6.72
N ALA A 231 1.55 -16.27 8.01
CA ALA A 231 2.19 -15.05 8.52
C ALA A 231 3.69 -15.00 8.21
N LEU A 232 4.38 -16.14 8.28
CA LEU A 232 5.78 -16.26 7.86
C LEU A 232 5.94 -16.06 6.34
N GLY A 233 4.94 -16.49 5.56
CA GLY A 233 4.87 -16.22 4.12
C GLY A 233 4.82 -14.73 3.81
N VAL A 234 4.00 -13.97 4.53
CA VAL A 234 3.91 -12.49 4.39
C VAL A 234 5.28 -11.85 4.66
N LEU A 235 5.96 -12.24 5.75
CA LEU A 235 7.30 -11.74 6.08
C LEU A 235 8.32 -12.07 4.96
N HIS A 236 8.29 -13.30 4.44
CA HIS A 236 9.17 -13.70 3.35
C HIS A 236 8.87 -12.95 2.04
N GLN A 237 7.60 -12.67 1.72
CA GLN A 237 7.23 -11.84 0.57
C GLN A 237 7.82 -10.43 0.72
N ARG A 238 7.76 -9.85 1.92
CA ARG A 238 8.35 -8.52 2.19
C ARG A 238 9.87 -8.51 2.04
N LEU A 239 10.57 -9.52 2.57
CA LEU A 239 12.01 -9.68 2.39
C LEU A 239 12.38 -9.87 0.92
N MET A 240 11.58 -10.64 0.18
CA MET A 240 11.78 -10.86 -1.26
C MET A 240 11.62 -9.58 -2.06
N LEU A 241 10.61 -8.76 -1.75
CA LEU A 241 10.45 -7.44 -2.34
C LEU A 241 11.70 -6.58 -2.14
N GLU A 242 12.17 -6.47 -0.88
CA GLU A 242 13.33 -5.64 -0.57
C GLU A 242 14.58 -6.13 -1.31
N ALA A 243 14.76 -7.44 -1.38
CA ALA A 243 15.84 -8.06 -2.13
C ALA A 243 15.78 -7.69 -3.62
N ARG A 244 14.61 -7.81 -4.26
CA ARG A 244 14.43 -7.46 -5.68
C ARG A 244 14.72 -5.98 -5.93
N ARG A 245 14.17 -5.09 -5.11
CA ARG A 245 14.40 -3.64 -5.21
C ARG A 245 15.89 -3.31 -5.09
N ASN A 246 16.60 -3.87 -4.12
CA ASN A 246 18.03 -3.63 -3.98
C ASN A 246 18.86 -4.25 -5.11
N LEU A 247 18.46 -5.41 -5.63
CA LEU A 247 19.16 -5.99 -6.79
C LEU A 247 19.03 -5.12 -8.05
N GLN A 248 17.92 -4.41 -8.19
CA GLN A 248 17.61 -3.53 -9.33
C GLN A 248 18.21 -2.13 -9.18
N TYR A 249 17.99 -1.48 -8.03
CA TYR A 249 18.27 -0.05 -7.87
C TYR A 249 19.59 0.27 -7.17
N THR A 250 20.29 -0.73 -6.61
CA THR A 250 21.55 -0.50 -5.90
C THR A 250 22.70 -1.33 -6.47
N SER A 251 23.92 -0.89 -6.15
CA SER A 251 25.16 -1.56 -6.51
C SER A 251 25.67 -2.53 -5.43
N MET A 252 24.89 -2.78 -4.37
CA MET A 252 25.27 -3.67 -3.27
C MET A 252 25.70 -5.05 -3.78
N THR A 253 26.81 -5.60 -3.28
CA THR A 253 27.16 -7.00 -3.55
C THR A 253 26.12 -7.96 -2.93
N ILE A 254 26.08 -9.22 -3.36
CA ILE A 254 25.15 -10.21 -2.77
C ILE A 254 25.43 -10.42 -1.28
N ALA A 255 26.69 -10.29 -0.85
CA ALA A 255 27.06 -10.33 0.56
C ALA A 255 26.51 -9.13 1.32
N GLN A 256 26.76 -7.91 0.84
CA GLN A 256 26.21 -6.69 1.45
C GLN A 256 24.68 -6.70 1.53
N LEU A 257 24.00 -7.19 0.48
CA LEU A 257 22.55 -7.32 0.49
C LEU A 257 22.06 -8.36 1.50
N SER A 258 22.77 -9.49 1.63
CA SER A 258 22.48 -10.49 2.66
C SER A 258 22.55 -9.87 4.06
N ASP A 259 23.65 -9.16 4.35
CA ASP A 259 23.88 -8.51 5.65
C ASP A 259 22.84 -7.42 5.90
N TYR A 260 22.54 -6.61 4.88
CA TYR A 260 21.52 -5.56 4.93
C TYR A 260 20.12 -6.09 5.27
N LEU A 261 19.76 -7.26 4.73
CA LEU A 261 18.49 -7.93 4.99
C LEU A 261 18.51 -8.76 6.28
N GLY A 262 19.59 -8.72 7.05
CA GLY A 262 19.74 -9.42 8.34
C GLY A 262 19.93 -10.94 8.23
N PHE A 263 20.29 -11.46 7.06
CA PHE A 263 20.60 -12.89 6.92
C PHE A 263 21.97 -13.20 7.55
N THR A 264 22.10 -14.38 8.14
CA THR A 264 23.34 -14.83 8.79
C THR A 264 24.53 -14.96 7.84
N ASP A 265 24.26 -15.32 6.58
CA ASP A 265 25.27 -15.44 5.53
C ASP A 265 24.65 -15.38 4.12
N ALA A 266 25.50 -15.03 3.15
CA ALA A 266 25.11 -14.88 1.75
C ALA A 266 24.62 -16.18 1.10
N ALA A 267 25.04 -17.34 1.59
CA ALA A 267 24.59 -18.63 1.06
C ALA A 267 23.14 -18.92 1.50
N TYR A 268 22.79 -18.62 2.76
CA TYR A 268 21.43 -18.72 3.28
C TYR A 268 20.50 -17.74 2.55
N PHE A 269 20.90 -16.48 2.38
CA PHE A 269 20.16 -15.53 1.56
C PHE A 269 19.97 -16.04 0.12
N SER A 270 21.02 -16.58 -0.52
CA SER A 270 20.92 -17.09 -1.89
C SER A 270 19.96 -18.28 -2.02
N ARG A 271 19.93 -19.18 -1.02
CA ARG A 271 18.97 -20.29 -0.96
C ARG A 271 17.54 -19.77 -0.76
N PHE A 272 17.35 -18.82 0.17
CA PHE A 272 16.08 -18.15 0.39
C PHE A 272 15.59 -17.50 -0.90
N PHE A 273 16.41 -16.68 -1.56
CA PHE A 273 16.02 -15.98 -2.77
C PHE A 273 15.60 -16.95 -3.87
N ARG A 274 16.44 -17.98 -4.14
CA ARG A 274 16.15 -18.98 -5.17
C ARG A 274 14.88 -19.77 -4.91
N ARG A 275 14.56 -20.05 -3.64
CA ARG A 275 13.32 -20.75 -3.27
C ARG A 275 12.06 -19.97 -3.71
N TYR A 276 12.10 -18.64 -3.64
CA TYR A 276 10.94 -17.78 -3.92
C TYR A 276 10.94 -17.16 -5.32
N SER A 277 12.10 -16.95 -5.94
CA SER A 277 12.21 -16.38 -7.28
C SER A 277 12.44 -17.42 -8.39
N GLY A 278 12.77 -18.66 -8.03
CA GLY A 278 13.15 -19.73 -8.97
C GLY A 278 14.61 -19.65 -9.45
N GLU A 279 15.33 -18.55 -9.19
CA GLU A 279 16.70 -18.33 -9.67
C GLU A 279 17.61 -17.66 -8.63
N SER A 280 18.93 -17.66 -8.87
CA SER A 280 19.84 -17.03 -7.90
C SER A 280 19.79 -15.50 -7.98
N PRO A 281 20.11 -14.78 -6.88
CA PRO A 281 20.19 -13.31 -6.89
C PRO A 281 21.10 -12.75 -8.00
N LYS A 282 22.20 -13.46 -8.28
CA LYS A 282 23.18 -13.09 -9.31
C LYS A 282 22.60 -13.21 -10.72
N VAL A 283 21.82 -14.26 -10.99
CA VAL A 283 21.14 -14.45 -12.27
C VAL A 283 20.06 -13.39 -12.46
N PHE A 284 19.24 -13.15 -11.43
CA PHE A 284 18.19 -12.12 -11.44
C PHE A 284 18.76 -10.74 -11.76
N ARG A 285 19.84 -10.32 -11.06
CA ARG A 285 20.50 -9.03 -11.34
C ARG A 285 21.01 -8.90 -12.77
N LYS A 286 21.51 -9.98 -13.37
CA LYS A 286 22.01 -9.97 -14.75
C LYS A 286 20.89 -9.82 -15.78
N LYS A 287 19.64 -10.16 -15.44
CA LYS A 287 18.49 -10.01 -16.34
C LYS A 287 17.90 -8.60 -16.35
N ILE A 288 18.07 -7.87 -15.26
CA ILE A 288 17.46 -6.53 -15.08
C ILE A 288 18.44 -5.42 -15.49
N LYS A 289 19.75 -5.70 -15.48
CA LYS A 289 20.77 -4.86 -16.08
C LYS A 289 20.96 -5.19 -17.56
#